data_AF-A0A7Y4GR08-F1
#
_entry.id   AF-A0A7Y4GR08-F1
#
_cell.length_a   1.000
_cell.length_b   1.000
_cell.length_c   1.000
_cell.angle_alpha   90.00
_cell.angle_beta   90.00
_cell.angle_gamma   90.00
#
_symmetry.space_group_name_H-M   'P 1'
#
loop_
_entity.id
_entity.type
_entity.pdbx_description
1 polymer ?
#
loop_
_entity_poly.entity_id
_entity_poly.type
_entity_poly.pdbx_seq_one_letter_code
_entity_poly.pdbx_strand_id
1 'polypeptide(L)' 'MPVDGPKDTGAPKPPPKPCPVCGKPADPATLPFCSKRCRDVDLNRWLSGRYVIPGRPTDPEDAE' A
#
# COMPACT_ATOMS: atom_id res chain seq x y z
N MET A 1 -22.92 -2.37 32.28
CA MET A 1 -22.46 -3.23 31.19
C MET A 1 -21.00 -2.87 30.91
N PRO A 2 -20.01 -3.66 31.33
CA PRO A 2 -18.61 -3.41 30.97
C PRO A 2 -18.43 -3.69 29.47
N VAL A 3 -17.92 -2.72 28.73
CA VAL A 3 -17.53 -2.91 27.33
C VAL A 3 -16.06 -3.33 27.33
N ASP A 4 -15.80 -4.61 27.52
CA ASP A 4 -14.47 -5.18 27.30
C ASP A 4 -14.14 -5.05 25.80
N GLY A 5 -13.30 -4.05 25.46
CA GLY A 5 -12.84 -3.82 24.11
C GLY A 5 -11.96 -4.96 23.60
N PRO A 6 -11.94 -5.24 22.28
CA PRO A 6 -11.15 -6.35 21.73
C PRO A 6 -9.66 -6.14 22.00
N LYS A 7 -9.02 -7.11 22.65
CA LYS A 7 -7.56 -7.13 22.85
C LYS A 7 -6.87 -7.43 21.52
N ASP A 8 -6.05 -6.50 21.05
CA ASP A 8 -5.08 -6.71 19.98
C ASP A 8 -4.15 -7.88 20.37
N THR A 9 -4.42 -9.04 19.80
CA THR A 9 -3.54 -10.21 19.90
C THR A 9 -2.46 -10.03 18.84
N GLY A 10 -1.22 -9.76 19.29
CA GLY A 10 -0.07 -9.47 18.44
C GLY A 10 0.17 -10.55 17.39
N ALA A 11 -0.35 -10.31 16.17
CA ALA A 11 -0.11 -11.15 15.02
C ALA A 11 1.36 -11.05 14.58
N PRO A 12 1.97 -12.12 14.03
CA PRO A 12 3.37 -12.11 13.62
C PRO A 12 3.59 -11.12 12.47
N LYS A 13 4.68 -10.34 12.54
CA LYS A 13 5.04 -9.40 11.48
C LYS A 13 5.33 -10.18 10.19
N PRO A 14 4.66 -9.87 9.07
CA PRO A 14 4.85 -10.62 7.82
C PRO A 14 6.30 -10.49 7.32
N PRO A 15 6.80 -11.50 6.58
CA PRO A 15 8.15 -11.49 6.05
C PRO A 15 8.39 -10.25 5.16
N PRO A 16 9.62 -9.71 5.15
CA PRO A 16 9.92 -8.49 4.41
C PRO A 16 9.64 -8.69 2.92
N LYS A 17 8.68 -7.92 2.41
CA LYS A 17 8.30 -7.93 0.99
C LYS A 17 9.41 -7.28 0.14
N PRO A 18 9.63 -7.73 -1.11
CA PRO A 18 10.55 -7.08 -2.03
C PRO A 18 10.06 -5.66 -2.37
N CYS A 19 10.99 -4.80 -2.81
CA CYS A 19 10.69 -3.42 -3.19
C CYS A 19 9.59 -3.37 -4.26
N PRO A 20 8.46 -2.67 -4.04
CA PRO A 20 7.33 -2.65 -4.98
C PRO A 20 7.64 -1.92 -6.30
N VAL A 21 8.74 -1.18 -6.36
CA VAL A 21 9.13 -0.39 -7.54
C VAL A 21 10.04 -1.17 -8.48
N CYS A 22 10.93 -2.03 -7.94
CA CYS A 22 11.98 -2.68 -8.72
C CYS A 22 12.27 -4.15 -8.34
N GLY A 23 11.60 -4.71 -7.32
CA GLY A 23 11.73 -6.11 -6.91
C GLY A 23 12.97 -6.48 -6.09
N LYS A 24 13.91 -5.54 -5.88
CA LYS A 24 15.11 -5.77 -5.06
C LYS A 24 14.75 -5.97 -3.57
N PRO A 25 15.60 -6.67 -2.78
CA PRO A 25 15.41 -6.76 -1.34
C PRO A 25 15.30 -5.35 -0.74
N ALA A 26 14.30 -5.17 0.13
CA ALA A 26 14.08 -3.88 0.76
C ALA A 26 15.19 -3.60 1.79
N ASP A 27 15.58 -2.33 1.89
CA ASP A 27 16.59 -1.87 2.83
C ASP A 27 15.88 -1.48 4.14
N PRO A 28 16.31 -1.99 5.31
CA PRO A 28 15.77 -1.61 6.62
C PRO A 28 15.63 -0.10 6.83
N ALA A 29 16.54 0.71 6.29
CA ALA A 29 16.50 2.17 6.41
C ALA A 29 15.45 2.85 5.52
N THR A 30 14.96 2.17 4.48
CA THR A 30 14.03 2.77 3.49
C THR A 30 12.78 1.93 3.23
N LEU A 31 12.42 1.03 4.15
CA LEU A 31 11.23 0.18 4.06
C LEU A 31 9.97 1.00 3.70
N PRO A 32 9.13 0.52 2.76
CA PRO A 32 9.18 -0.79 2.07
C PRO A 32 10.08 -0.86 0.82
N PHE A 33 10.93 0.13 0.59
CA PHE A 33 11.74 0.25 -0.63
C PHE A 33 13.19 -0.23 -0.42
N CYS A 34 13.92 -0.37 -1.52
CA CYS A 34 15.37 -0.66 -1.49
C CYS A 34 16.25 0.60 -1.50
N SER A 35 15.69 1.80 -1.71
CA SER A 35 16.44 3.06 -1.73
C SER A 35 15.51 4.28 -1.75
N LYS A 36 16.07 5.46 -1.40
CA LYS A 36 15.39 6.77 -1.57
C LYS A 36 14.90 6.98 -3.00
N ARG A 37 15.68 6.58 -4.00
CA ARG A 37 15.31 6.72 -5.43
C ARG A 37 14.02 5.96 -5.74
N CYS A 38 13.86 4.74 -5.23
CA CYS A 38 12.62 3.98 -5.44
C CYS A 38 11.42 4.64 -4.75
N ARG A 39 11.61 5.17 -3.54
CA ARG A 39 10.57 5.94 -2.83
C ARG A 39 10.10 7.15 -3.64
N ASP A 40 11.03 7.92 -4.20
CA ASP A 40 10.70 9.11 -5.00
C ASP A 40 10.01 8.73 -6.32
N VAL A 41 10.38 7.61 -6.95
CA VAL A 41 9.70 7.08 -8.14
C VAL A 41 8.28 6.65 -7.82
N ASP A 42 8.06 5.97 -6.71
CA ASP A 42 6.72 5.58 -6.26
C ASP A 42 5.84 6.82 -6.04
N LEU A 43 6.36 7.83 -5.34
CA LEU A 43 5.69 9.11 -5.14
C LEU A 43 5.32 9.76 -6.49
N ASN A 44 6.23 9.77 -7.46
CA ASN A 44 5.91 10.31 -8.78
C ASN A 44 4.78 9.53 -9.46
N ARG A 45 4.71 8.20 -9.32
CA ARG A 45 3.61 7.40 -9.89
C ARG A 45 2.25 7.77 -9.28
N TRP A 46 2.21 8.07 -7.99
CA TRP A 46 1.03 8.63 -7.34
C TRP A 46 0.66 9.99 -7.92
N LEU A 47 1.60 10.93 -7.94
CA LEU A 47 1.36 12.30 -8.42
C LEU A 47 1.03 12.36 -9.92
N SER A 48 1.50 11.39 -10.71
CA SER A 48 1.21 11.30 -12.14
C SER A 48 -0.10 10.59 -12.45
N GLY A 49 -0.87 10.16 -11.43
CA GLY A 49 -2.11 9.41 -11.63
C GLY A 49 -1.92 8.01 -12.22
N ARG A 50 -0.72 7.44 -12.12
CA ARG A 50 -0.41 6.13 -12.69
C ARG A 50 -0.96 4.98 -11.84
N TYR A 51 -1.19 5.24 -10.56
CA TYR A 51 -1.93 4.35 -9.68
C TYR A 51 -3.41 4.71 -9.77
N VAL A 52 -4.18 3.86 -10.44
CA VAL A 52 -5.63 4.00 -10.65
C VAL A 52 -6.32 2.83 -9.97
N ILE A 53 -7.33 3.13 -9.17
CA ILE A 53 -8.25 2.12 -8.66
C ILE A 53 -9.36 2.00 -9.70
N PRO A 54 -9.52 0.86 -10.39
CA PRO A 54 -10.60 0.70 -11.35
C PRO A 54 -11.94 0.89 -10.63
N GLY A 55 -12.80 1.71 -11.22
CA GLY A 55 -14.19 1.86 -10.77
C GLY A 55 -14.93 0.53 -10.89
N ARG A 56 -15.99 0.37 -10.10
CA ARG A 56 -16.98 -0.67 -10.41
C ARG A 56 -17.59 -0.34 -11.78
N PRO A 57 -17.95 -1.35 -12.59
CA PRO A 57 -18.74 -1.08 -13.79
C PRO A 57 -19.96 -0.27 -13.36
N THR A 58 -20.09 0.95 -13.88
CA THR A 58 -21.27 1.79 -13.66
C THR A 58 -22.42 1.12 -14.36
N ASP A 59 -23.44 0.74 -13.60
CA ASP A 59 -24.73 0.39 -14.17
C ASP A 59 -25.28 1.64 -14.88
N PRO A 60 -25.89 1.55 -16.08
CA PRO A 60 -26.34 2.71 -16.84
C PRO A 60 -27.31 3.64 -16.09
N GLU A 61 -27.87 3.22 -14.95
CA GLU A 61 -28.77 4.01 -14.11
C GLU A 61 -28.05 4.99 -13.14
N ASP A 62 -26.74 4.88 -12.93
CA ASP A 62 -25.94 5.73 -12.00
C ASP A 62 -25.30 6.96 -12.69
N ALA A 63 -25.67 7.23 -13.96
CA ALA A 63 -25.10 8.28 -14.81
C ALA A 63 -26.02 9.50 -15.05
N GLU A 64 -27.06 9.69 -14.22
CA GLU A 64 -27.90 10.91 -14.23
C GLU A 64 -27.40 12.01 -13.28
#